data_AF-A0A960WDM0-F1
#
_entry.id   AF-A0A960WDM0-F1
#
_cell.length_a   1.000
_cell.length_b   1.000
_cell.length_c   1.000
_cell.angle_alpha   90.00
_cell.angle_beta   90.00
_cell.angle_gamma   90.00
#
_symmetry.space_group_name_H-M   'P 1'
#
loop_
_entity.id
_entity.type
_entity.pdbx_description
1 polymer ?
#
loop_
_entity_poly.entity_id
_entity_poly.type
_entity_poly.pdbx_seq_one_letter_code
_entity_poly.pdbx_strand_id
1 'polypeptide(L)'
;MKSLPQRIFQLIYLSTSLILLHNTAIAKSLPDPFFTFFEKSRYLRLNLSSLRKGDSQVKQLRNFIIQKQADPTYSNQDLFTVAYLFAIEENFQSAFHYAKQIEPGSTLSAMAHCFILYFWTQSDEPLHESQSAISAYKNVLLTQIYRLPSDMNQELVSTLDHLTLLELSKTEPADITPYFVMQAMETFHAAKVSTKAKGQLLLDLHTRLQNQPENVKRLFYHELQQNFSTIQEIKKIIPASMQTEKDPEMQVQQEEQAQAILEQAQVSLKNKDKQQALAHWQELFHYYPHTQSHKKALQNIRTFLRNEFANQTDVNPILESLKKLPPEILYSEGRYLWNAQKNETALALFEAFVQSYSYHTKAPNVHYIIASIYESWNQFDQALLYYKK
;
A
#
# COMPACT_ATOMS: atom_id res chain seq x y z
N MET A 1 4.66 -31.41 60.39
CA MET A 1 4.89 -31.36 58.93
C MET A 1 3.64 -30.78 58.28
N LYS A 2 3.67 -29.50 57.87
CA LYS A 2 2.58 -28.87 57.10
C LYS A 2 2.82 -29.16 55.61
N SER A 3 1.77 -29.61 54.92
CA SER A 3 1.83 -30.19 53.57
C SER A 3 2.37 -29.22 52.53
N LEU A 4 3.31 -29.71 51.70
CA LEU A 4 3.91 -29.07 50.52
C LEU A 4 2.96 -28.19 49.67
N PRO A 5 1.68 -28.53 49.45
CA PRO A 5 0.73 -27.66 48.73
C PRO A 5 0.45 -26.30 49.39
N GLN A 6 0.58 -26.15 50.72
CA GLN A 6 0.39 -24.84 51.39
C GLN A 6 1.58 -23.88 51.16
N ARG A 7 2.79 -24.42 50.95
CA ARG A 7 3.98 -23.61 50.63
C ARG A 7 3.97 -23.14 49.17
N ILE A 8 3.46 -23.96 48.25
CA ILE A 8 3.31 -23.58 46.84
C ILE A 8 2.21 -22.52 46.68
N PHE A 9 1.09 -22.65 47.41
CA PHE A 9 0.05 -21.62 47.42
C PHE A 9 0.54 -20.29 48.03
N GLN A 10 1.36 -20.33 49.10
CA GLN A 10 1.97 -19.12 49.66
C GLN A 10 3.04 -18.51 48.75
N LEU A 11 3.78 -19.30 47.96
CA LEU A 11 4.76 -18.80 46.98
C LEU A 11 4.11 -18.18 45.74
N ILE A 12 3.01 -18.74 45.25
CA ILE A 12 2.22 -18.17 44.15
C ILE A 12 1.49 -16.89 44.63
N TYR A 13 1.00 -16.89 45.88
CA TYR A 13 0.39 -15.70 46.47
C TYR A 13 1.43 -14.61 46.75
N LEU A 14 2.66 -14.95 47.18
CA LEU A 14 3.74 -13.95 47.35
C LEU A 14 4.26 -13.41 46.02
N SER A 15 4.39 -14.21 44.96
CA SER A 15 4.90 -13.73 43.66
C SER A 15 3.87 -12.86 42.92
N THR A 16 2.59 -13.21 42.96
CA THR A 16 1.52 -12.32 42.46
C THR A 16 1.32 -11.09 43.35
N SER A 17 1.43 -11.22 44.68
CA SER A 17 1.35 -10.08 45.60
C SER A 17 2.56 -9.13 45.54
N LEU A 18 3.76 -9.62 45.20
CA LEU A 18 4.96 -8.79 44.99
C LEU A 18 4.90 -8.04 43.65
N ILE A 19 4.35 -8.67 42.60
CA ILE A 19 4.03 -7.98 41.34
C ILE A 19 2.97 -6.89 41.59
N LEU A 20 1.95 -7.17 42.42
CA LEU A 20 0.93 -6.20 42.83
C LEU A 20 1.48 -5.06 43.70
N LEU A 21 2.32 -5.35 44.71
CA LEU A 21 2.88 -4.35 45.63
C LEU A 21 3.90 -3.43 44.94
N HIS A 22 4.74 -3.97 44.05
CA HIS A 22 5.73 -3.17 43.34
C HIS A 22 5.08 -2.31 42.24
N ASN A 23 4.05 -2.83 41.55
CA ASN A 23 3.22 -2.04 40.65
C ASN A 23 2.39 -0.98 41.40
N THR A 24 1.97 -1.20 42.66
CA THR A 24 1.31 -0.14 43.45
C THR A 24 2.27 0.94 43.95
N ALA A 25 3.55 0.63 44.19
CA ALA A 25 4.54 1.65 44.55
C ALA A 25 4.85 2.57 43.36
N ILE A 26 4.95 1.99 42.16
CA ILE A 26 5.11 2.72 40.90
C ILE A 26 3.80 3.47 40.55
N ALA A 27 2.63 2.84 40.66
CA ALA A 27 1.33 3.48 40.42
C ALA A 27 1.02 4.62 41.42
N LYS A 28 1.56 4.60 42.64
CA LYS A 28 1.44 5.73 43.60
C LYS A 28 2.33 6.93 43.23
N SER A 29 3.34 6.74 42.39
CA SER A 29 4.25 7.79 41.94
C SER A 29 3.91 8.35 40.55
N LEU A 30 2.97 7.72 39.85
CA LEU A 30 2.52 8.09 38.51
C LEU A 30 1.09 8.64 38.61
N PRO A 31 0.77 9.78 37.99
CA PRO A 31 -0.61 10.25 37.90
C PRO A 31 -1.51 9.17 37.27
N ASP A 32 -2.80 9.27 37.55
CA ASP A 32 -3.83 8.23 37.39
C ASP A 32 -4.32 7.86 35.96
N PRO A 33 -3.74 8.23 34.79
CA PRO A 33 -4.17 7.62 33.52
C PRO A 33 -3.36 6.39 33.08
N PHE A 34 -2.30 6.01 33.80
CA PHE A 34 -1.32 5.01 33.34
C PHE A 34 -1.80 3.56 33.43
N PHE A 35 -2.69 3.28 34.37
CA PHE A 35 -3.18 1.94 34.62
C PHE A 35 -4.70 1.96 34.65
N THR A 36 -5.34 1.20 33.76
CA THR A 36 -6.77 0.94 33.86
C THR A 36 -6.97 -0.21 34.83
N PHE A 37 -7.66 0.04 35.93
CA PHE A 37 -8.07 -1.02 36.84
C PHE A 37 -9.11 -1.89 36.15
N PHE A 38 -8.77 -3.16 35.92
CA PHE A 38 -9.71 -4.10 35.30
C PHE A 38 -10.42 -4.90 36.40
N GLU A 39 -11.60 -4.43 36.81
CA GLU A 39 -12.36 -4.97 37.95
C GLU A 39 -12.54 -6.49 37.93
N LYS A 40 -12.78 -7.08 36.75
CA LYS A 40 -13.04 -8.52 36.61
C LYS A 40 -11.82 -9.40 36.92
N SER A 41 -10.62 -8.85 36.79
CA SER A 41 -9.37 -9.63 36.89
C SER A 41 -8.44 -9.14 37.99
N ARG A 42 -8.83 -8.08 38.73
CA ARG A 42 -8.08 -7.47 39.84
C ARG A 42 -6.60 -7.18 39.53
N TYR A 43 -6.29 -6.77 38.30
CA TYR A 43 -4.97 -6.27 37.93
C TYR A 43 -5.05 -4.92 37.22
N LEU A 44 -3.94 -4.19 37.29
CA LEU A 44 -3.71 -2.93 36.59
C LEU A 44 -3.29 -3.24 35.15
N ARG A 45 -4.11 -2.87 34.16
CA ARG A 45 -3.77 -2.98 32.73
C ARG A 45 -3.01 -1.73 32.32
N LEU A 46 -1.84 -1.90 31.71
CA LEU A 46 -1.07 -0.78 31.18
C LEU A 46 -1.79 -0.22 29.95
N ASN A 47 -2.17 1.06 29.99
CA ASN A 47 -2.82 1.70 28.85
C ASN A 47 -1.76 2.22 27.88
N LEU A 48 -1.27 1.35 26.99
CA LEU A 48 -0.21 1.70 26.04
C LEU A 48 -0.56 2.89 25.11
N SER A 49 -1.85 3.15 24.87
CA SER A 49 -2.30 4.24 23.99
C SER A 49 -2.26 5.63 24.63
N SER A 50 -2.11 5.72 25.97
CA SER A 50 -1.93 7.00 26.65
C SER A 50 -0.48 7.49 26.66
N LEU A 51 0.47 6.65 26.27
CA LEU A 51 1.89 6.96 26.24
C LEU A 51 2.23 7.90 25.08
N ARG A 52 3.17 8.83 25.31
CA ARG A 52 3.68 9.75 24.29
C ARG A 52 5.20 9.72 24.23
N LYS A 53 5.73 10.09 23.06
CA LYS A 53 7.17 10.27 22.85
C LYS A 53 7.70 11.32 23.82
N GLY A 54 8.82 11.02 24.48
CA GLY A 54 9.48 11.94 25.41
C GLY A 54 9.02 11.85 26.85
N ASP A 55 7.94 11.12 27.14
CA ASP A 55 7.48 10.90 28.52
C ASP A 55 8.58 10.20 29.34
N SER A 56 8.94 10.78 30.49
CA SER A 56 9.90 10.16 31.43
C SER A 56 9.44 8.77 31.88
N GLN A 57 8.13 8.54 31.87
CA GLN A 57 7.46 7.31 32.27
C GLN A 57 7.69 6.17 31.26
N VAL A 58 7.80 6.47 29.96
CA VAL A 58 8.18 5.50 28.91
C VAL A 58 9.59 4.98 29.17
N LYS A 59 10.53 5.87 29.50
CA LYS A 59 11.93 5.51 29.84
C LYS A 59 12.00 4.67 31.10
N GLN A 60 11.30 5.08 32.16
CA GLN A 60 11.28 4.36 33.43
C GLN A 60 10.71 2.95 33.28
N LEU A 61 9.55 2.82 32.61
CA LEU A 61 8.91 1.53 32.38
C LEU A 61 9.79 0.61 31.52
N ARG A 62 10.36 1.13 30.44
CA ARG A 62 11.27 0.37 29.58
C ARG A 62 12.47 -0.16 30.36
N ASN A 63 13.17 0.72 31.08
CA ASN A 63 14.35 0.34 31.85
C ASN A 63 14.01 -0.71 32.92
N PHE A 64 12.86 -0.56 33.58
CA PHE A 64 12.36 -1.53 34.55
C PHE A 64 12.12 -2.91 33.92
N ILE A 65 11.48 -2.96 32.74
CA ILE A 65 11.21 -4.24 32.07
C ILE A 65 12.53 -4.86 31.58
N ILE A 66 13.45 -4.09 30.99
CA ILE A 66 14.76 -4.59 30.55
C ILE A 66 15.57 -5.17 31.73
N GLN A 67 15.55 -4.51 32.90
CA GLN A 67 16.22 -5.03 34.10
C GLN A 67 15.70 -6.40 34.54
N LYS A 68 14.43 -6.71 34.23
CA LYS A 68 13.83 -8.02 34.51
C LYS A 68 14.18 -9.10 33.49
N GLN A 69 14.89 -8.80 32.40
CA GLN A 69 15.19 -9.78 31.35
C GLN A 69 16.00 -11.00 31.85
N ALA A 70 16.76 -10.85 32.93
CA ALA A 70 17.48 -11.95 33.58
C ALA A 70 16.58 -12.87 34.43
N ASP A 71 15.30 -12.52 34.61
CA ASP A 71 14.32 -13.30 35.39
C ASP A 71 13.72 -14.42 34.52
N PRO A 72 13.62 -15.68 35.01
CA PRO A 72 12.96 -16.77 34.31
C PRO A 72 11.50 -16.52 33.91
N THR A 73 10.86 -15.50 34.47
CA THR A 73 9.47 -15.11 34.18
C THR A 73 9.32 -14.11 33.03
N TYR A 74 10.42 -13.70 32.40
CA TYR A 74 10.40 -12.76 31.27
C TYR A 74 9.64 -13.33 30.07
N SER A 75 8.53 -12.68 29.71
CA SER A 75 7.52 -13.23 28.81
C SER A 75 7.49 -12.56 27.44
N ASN A 76 6.81 -13.19 26.46
CA ASN A 76 6.51 -12.56 25.18
C ASN A 76 5.74 -11.22 25.35
N GLN A 77 4.98 -11.07 26.44
CA GLN A 77 4.28 -9.82 26.76
C GLN A 77 5.26 -8.70 27.15
N ASP A 78 6.33 -9.04 27.86
CA ASP A 78 7.39 -8.10 28.24
C ASP A 78 8.19 -7.68 27.01
N LEU A 79 8.53 -8.63 26.14
CA LEU A 79 9.19 -8.38 24.85
C LEU A 79 8.35 -7.46 23.95
N PHE A 80 7.06 -7.74 23.81
CA PHE A 80 6.12 -6.88 23.09
C PHE A 80 6.08 -5.46 23.68
N THR A 81 5.99 -5.35 25.00
CA THR A 81 5.90 -4.06 25.68
C THR A 81 7.18 -3.25 25.47
N VAL A 82 8.36 -3.86 25.61
CA VAL A 82 9.65 -3.19 25.37
C VAL A 82 9.77 -2.75 23.91
N ALA A 83 9.41 -3.60 22.95
CA ALA A 83 9.43 -3.26 21.53
C ALA A 83 8.52 -2.05 21.23
N TYR A 84 7.30 -2.04 21.77
CA TYR A 84 6.35 -0.93 21.64
C TYR A 84 6.92 0.37 22.22
N LEU A 85 7.52 0.33 23.42
CA LEU A 85 8.10 1.51 24.06
C LEU A 85 9.28 2.09 23.27
N PHE A 86 10.14 1.24 22.70
CA PHE A 86 11.20 1.69 21.81
C PHE A 86 10.66 2.31 20.52
N ALA A 87 9.58 1.74 19.95
CA ALA A 87 8.95 2.30 18.76
C ALA A 87 8.34 3.69 19.00
N ILE A 88 7.69 3.90 20.16
CA ILE A 88 7.20 5.23 20.57
C ILE A 88 8.33 6.26 20.67
N GLU A 89 9.51 5.84 21.12
CA GLU A 89 10.69 6.69 21.18
C GLU A 89 11.43 6.83 19.85
N GLU A 90 10.89 6.27 18.77
CA GLU A 90 11.50 6.22 17.44
C GLU A 90 12.85 5.49 17.40
N ASN A 91 13.14 4.64 18.39
CA ASN A 91 14.30 3.75 18.36
C ASN A 91 13.93 2.43 17.68
N PHE A 92 13.71 2.50 16.37
CA PHE A 92 13.21 1.38 15.58
C PHE A 92 14.17 0.18 15.55
N GLN A 93 15.49 0.42 15.54
CA GLN A 93 16.48 -0.66 15.60
C GLN A 93 16.29 -1.53 16.85
N SER A 94 16.13 -0.90 18.02
CA SER A 94 15.86 -1.62 19.26
C SER A 94 14.47 -2.25 19.23
N ALA A 95 13.48 -1.54 18.72
CA ALA A 95 12.12 -2.06 18.62
C ALA A 95 12.06 -3.36 17.80
N PHE A 96 12.70 -3.38 16.63
CA PHE A 96 12.84 -4.58 15.80
C PHE A 96 13.68 -5.68 16.47
N HIS A 97 14.74 -5.31 17.21
CA HIS A 97 15.55 -6.28 17.95
C HIS A 97 14.73 -7.06 18.99
N TYR A 98 13.89 -6.37 19.77
CA TYR A 98 13.03 -7.02 20.76
C TYR A 98 11.84 -7.75 20.12
N ALA A 99 11.24 -7.19 19.06
CA ALA A 99 10.14 -7.83 18.36
C ALA A 99 10.54 -9.19 17.74
N LYS A 100 11.77 -9.32 17.23
CA LYS A 100 12.31 -10.58 16.69
C LYS A 100 12.46 -11.70 17.72
N GLN A 101 12.51 -11.37 19.00
CA GLN A 101 12.62 -12.35 20.09
C GLN A 101 11.25 -12.88 20.54
N ILE A 102 10.16 -12.22 20.13
CA ILE A 102 8.80 -12.71 20.37
C ILE A 102 8.59 -13.95 19.49
N GLU A 103 7.91 -14.94 20.04
CA GLU A 103 7.54 -16.17 19.32
C GLU A 103 7.00 -15.86 17.90
N PRO A 104 7.69 -16.35 16.84
CA PRO A 104 7.33 -16.06 15.46
C PRO A 104 5.92 -16.52 15.14
N GLY A 105 5.13 -15.61 14.56
CA GLY A 105 3.77 -15.91 14.13
C GLY A 105 2.72 -15.90 15.24
N SER A 106 3.09 -15.54 16.47
CA SER A 106 2.12 -15.21 17.51
C SER A 106 1.36 -13.91 17.21
N THR A 107 0.19 -13.73 17.83
CA THR A 107 -0.55 -12.44 17.78
C THR A 107 0.30 -11.28 18.28
N LEU A 108 1.07 -11.46 19.37
CA LEU A 108 1.96 -10.43 19.91
C LEU A 108 3.06 -10.03 18.91
N SER A 109 3.61 -10.99 18.17
CA SER A 109 4.59 -10.71 17.11
C SER A 109 3.94 -9.89 15.98
N ALA A 110 2.73 -10.24 15.55
CA ALA A 110 2.00 -9.49 14.53
C ALA A 110 1.69 -8.05 14.98
N MET A 111 1.21 -7.89 16.22
CA MET A 111 0.95 -6.58 16.82
C MET A 111 2.23 -5.75 16.91
N ALA A 112 3.37 -6.35 17.32
CA ALA A 112 4.65 -5.65 17.41
C ALA A 112 5.07 -5.11 16.03
N HIS A 113 5.04 -5.93 14.98
CA HIS A 113 5.39 -5.47 13.63
C HIS A 113 4.47 -4.35 13.15
N CYS A 114 3.17 -4.47 13.37
CA CYS A 114 2.20 -3.44 12.99
C CYS A 114 2.48 -2.11 13.69
N PHE A 115 2.69 -2.11 15.01
CA PHE A 115 2.96 -0.87 15.74
C PHE A 115 4.32 -0.26 15.39
N ILE A 116 5.36 -1.07 15.24
CA ILE A 116 6.68 -0.57 14.87
C ILE A 116 6.59 0.15 13.53
N LEU A 117 5.97 -0.48 12.52
CA LEU A 117 5.80 0.12 11.20
C LEU A 117 4.86 1.33 11.23
N TYR A 118 3.80 1.28 12.04
CA TYR A 118 2.93 2.42 12.28
C TYR A 118 3.71 3.64 12.81
N PHE A 119 4.42 3.50 13.93
CA PHE A 119 5.20 4.60 14.49
C PHE A 119 6.29 5.07 13.55
N TRP A 120 6.94 4.14 12.84
CA TRP A 120 7.94 4.47 11.84
C TRP A 120 7.39 5.34 10.71
N THR A 121 6.24 4.97 10.15
CA THR A 121 5.57 5.77 9.11
C THR A 121 5.05 7.12 9.59
N GLN A 122 4.90 7.34 10.91
CA GLN A 122 4.53 8.66 11.46
C GLN A 122 5.74 9.49 11.90
N SER A 123 6.94 8.92 11.91
CA SER A 123 8.14 9.62 12.35
C SER A 123 8.58 10.68 11.33
N ASP A 124 9.27 11.72 11.82
CA ASP A 124 9.87 12.76 10.97
C ASP A 124 11.23 12.30 10.39
N GLU A 125 11.70 11.09 10.71
CA GLU A 125 12.96 10.59 10.19
C GLU A 125 12.84 10.26 8.69
N PRO A 126 13.78 10.74 7.85
CA PRO A 126 13.75 10.46 6.42
C PRO A 126 13.86 8.96 6.17
N LEU A 127 12.93 8.43 5.39
CA LEU A 127 12.93 7.05 4.98
C LEU A 127 14.06 6.77 3.99
N HIS A 128 15.14 6.18 4.51
CA HIS A 128 16.30 5.69 3.76
C HIS A 128 16.19 4.22 3.33
N GLU A 129 14.98 3.67 3.29
CA GLU A 129 14.75 2.30 2.85
C GLU A 129 14.61 2.19 1.33
N SER A 130 15.11 1.09 0.76
CA SER A 130 14.90 0.75 -0.65
C SER A 130 13.43 0.38 -0.91
N GLN A 131 12.99 0.50 -2.16
CA GLN A 131 11.66 0.04 -2.56
C GLN A 131 11.45 -1.44 -2.18
N SER A 132 12.46 -2.30 -2.42
CA SER A 132 12.41 -3.72 -2.07
C SER A 132 12.23 -3.98 -0.57
N ALA A 133 12.88 -3.19 0.29
CA ALA A 133 12.70 -3.29 1.73
C ALA A 133 11.28 -2.88 2.16
N ILE A 134 10.76 -1.80 1.59
CA ILE A 134 9.38 -1.34 1.82
C ILE A 134 8.37 -2.42 1.40
N SER A 135 8.53 -3.02 0.21
CA SER A 135 7.68 -4.12 -0.25
C SER A 135 7.78 -5.34 0.69
N ALA A 136 8.96 -5.65 1.21
CA ALA A 136 9.13 -6.73 2.19
C ALA A 136 8.36 -6.45 3.49
N TYR A 137 8.44 -5.24 4.04
CA TYR A 137 7.67 -4.86 5.24
C TYR A 137 6.16 -4.96 5.01
N LYS A 138 5.69 -4.47 3.86
CA LYS A 138 4.28 -4.55 3.46
C LYS A 138 3.80 -6.00 3.36
N ASN A 139 4.58 -6.88 2.74
CA ASN A 139 4.27 -8.30 2.63
C ASN A 139 4.24 -9.00 4.00
N VAL A 140 5.15 -8.65 4.91
CA VAL A 140 5.13 -9.16 6.29
C VAL A 140 3.82 -8.77 6.99
N LEU A 141 3.35 -7.52 6.86
CA LEU A 141 2.07 -7.11 7.44
C LEU A 141 0.87 -7.82 6.82
N LEU A 142 0.83 -7.92 5.50
CA LEU A 142 -0.24 -8.59 4.77
C LEU A 142 -0.36 -10.06 5.16
N THR A 143 0.77 -10.76 5.35
CA THR A 143 0.77 -12.17 5.80
C THR A 143 0.40 -12.35 7.27
N GLN A 144 0.34 -11.28 8.06
CA GLN A 144 0.01 -11.30 9.48
C GLN A 144 -1.38 -10.73 9.79
N ILE A 145 -2.08 -10.20 8.79
CA ILE A 145 -3.34 -9.45 8.96
C ILE A 145 -4.42 -10.23 9.74
N TYR A 146 -4.56 -11.52 9.48
CA TYR A 146 -5.57 -12.37 10.13
C TYR A 146 -5.29 -12.65 11.61
N ARG A 147 -4.09 -12.31 12.09
CA ARG A 147 -3.69 -12.43 13.50
C ARG A 147 -3.88 -11.14 14.28
N LEU A 148 -4.15 -10.03 13.59
CA LEU A 148 -4.32 -8.73 14.22
C LEU A 148 -5.72 -8.59 14.80
N PRO A 149 -5.84 -8.08 16.03
CA PRO A 149 -7.12 -7.67 16.61
C PRO A 149 -7.84 -6.61 15.75
N SER A 150 -9.16 -6.66 15.69
CA SER A 150 -9.97 -5.74 14.87
C SER A 150 -9.90 -4.27 15.30
N ASP A 151 -9.58 -4.01 16.57
CA ASP A 151 -9.35 -2.67 17.10
C ASP A 151 -8.06 -2.02 16.57
N MET A 152 -7.17 -2.78 15.92
CA MET A 152 -5.98 -2.26 15.23
C MET A 152 -6.20 -1.98 13.73
N ASN A 153 -7.44 -2.10 13.24
CA ASN A 153 -7.74 -1.93 11.81
C ASN A 153 -7.34 -0.54 11.29
N GLN A 154 -7.44 0.50 12.12
CA GLN A 154 -7.11 1.86 11.71
C GLN A 154 -5.60 2.03 11.51
N GLU A 155 -4.80 1.58 12.48
CA GLU A 155 -3.33 1.59 12.42
C GLU A 155 -2.86 0.76 11.24
N LEU A 156 -3.38 -0.45 11.09
CA LEU A 156 -3.06 -1.34 9.98
C LEU A 156 -3.32 -0.70 8.62
N VAL A 157 -4.53 -0.16 8.40
CA VAL A 157 -4.89 0.47 7.12
C VAL A 157 -4.01 1.68 6.87
N SER A 158 -3.79 2.53 7.87
CA SER A 158 -2.92 3.71 7.74
C SER A 158 -1.48 3.32 7.41
N THR A 159 -0.94 2.28 8.04
CA THR A 159 0.41 1.76 7.77
C THR A 159 0.51 1.17 6.37
N LEU A 160 -0.44 0.34 5.94
CA LEU A 160 -0.42 -0.25 4.59
C LEU A 160 -0.55 0.82 3.51
N ASP A 161 -1.40 1.82 3.72
CA ASP A 161 -1.54 2.97 2.82
C ASP A 161 -0.22 3.74 2.75
N HIS A 162 0.39 4.06 3.89
CA HIS A 162 1.66 4.78 3.93
C HIS A 162 2.79 4.00 3.24
N LEU A 163 2.95 2.70 3.53
CA LEU A 163 3.94 1.85 2.86
C LEU A 163 3.70 1.78 1.34
N THR A 164 2.45 1.78 0.90
CA THR A 164 2.12 1.82 -0.53
C THR A 164 2.51 3.15 -1.16
N LEU A 165 2.24 4.29 -0.50
CA LEU A 165 2.67 5.60 -1.00
C LEU A 165 4.19 5.73 -1.04
N LEU A 166 4.88 5.16 -0.06
CA LEU A 166 6.35 5.07 -0.03
C LEU A 166 6.91 4.23 -1.16
N GLU A 167 6.34 3.05 -1.39
CA GLU A 167 6.72 2.17 -2.50
C GLU A 167 6.59 2.91 -3.84
N LEU A 168 5.49 3.64 -4.03
CA LEU A 168 5.27 4.49 -5.21
C LEU A 168 6.28 5.63 -5.30
N SER A 169 6.57 6.35 -4.21
CA SER A 169 7.52 7.47 -4.22
C SER A 169 8.97 7.03 -4.43
N LYS A 170 9.27 5.73 -4.27
CA LYS A 170 10.59 5.13 -4.52
C LYS A 170 10.71 4.41 -5.87
N THR A 171 9.67 4.44 -6.71
CA THR A 171 9.67 3.81 -8.05
C THR A 171 10.87 4.28 -8.88
N GLU A 172 11.44 3.36 -9.65
CA GLU A 172 12.57 3.65 -10.54
C GLU A 172 12.14 4.59 -11.68
N PRO A 173 12.98 5.55 -12.09
CA PRO A 173 12.63 6.49 -13.15
C PRO A 173 12.17 5.82 -14.45
N ALA A 174 12.74 4.68 -14.82
CA ALA A 174 12.36 3.98 -16.05
C ALA A 174 10.90 3.52 -16.08
N ASP A 175 10.29 3.31 -14.91
CA ASP A 175 8.93 2.79 -14.78
C ASP A 175 7.87 3.91 -14.65
N ILE A 176 8.31 5.17 -14.54
CA ILE A 176 7.41 6.32 -14.39
C ILE A 176 6.87 6.75 -15.76
N THR A 177 5.71 6.18 -16.10
CA THR A 177 4.93 6.54 -17.29
C THR A 177 3.85 7.58 -16.97
N PRO A 178 3.21 8.23 -17.98
CA PRO A 178 2.04 9.08 -17.74
C PRO A 178 0.93 8.33 -16.99
N TYR A 179 0.75 7.06 -17.34
CA TYR A 179 -0.21 6.21 -16.69
C TYR A 179 0.11 6.01 -15.20
N PHE A 180 1.37 5.68 -14.88
CA PHE A 180 1.84 5.58 -13.48
C PHE A 180 1.51 6.84 -12.69
N VAL A 181 1.71 8.03 -13.27
CA VAL A 181 1.42 9.30 -12.61
C VAL A 181 -0.06 9.39 -12.22
N MET A 182 -1.00 9.12 -13.13
CA MET A 182 -2.43 9.16 -12.81
C MET A 182 -2.77 8.24 -11.63
N GLN A 183 -2.22 7.03 -11.64
CA GLN A 183 -2.48 6.04 -10.60
C GLN A 183 -1.87 6.39 -9.26
N ALA A 184 -0.64 6.89 -9.29
CA ALA A 184 0.00 7.39 -8.09
C ALA A 184 -0.93 8.44 -7.49
N MET A 185 -1.41 9.40 -8.28
CA MET A 185 -2.27 10.48 -7.78
C MET A 185 -3.60 9.98 -7.22
N GLU A 186 -4.27 9.02 -7.88
CA GLU A 186 -5.46 8.35 -7.33
C GLU A 186 -5.16 7.65 -5.98
N THR A 187 -4.03 6.95 -5.90
CA THR A 187 -3.61 6.23 -4.69
C THR A 187 -3.29 7.20 -3.55
N PHE A 188 -2.54 8.27 -3.85
CA PHE A 188 -2.27 9.37 -2.93
C PHE A 188 -3.56 10.04 -2.43
N HIS A 189 -4.57 10.16 -3.29
CA HIS A 189 -5.85 10.75 -2.92
C HIS A 189 -6.61 9.85 -1.95
N ALA A 190 -6.76 8.56 -2.28
CA ALA A 190 -7.54 7.58 -1.52
C ALA A 190 -6.89 7.17 -0.18
N ALA A 191 -5.56 7.24 -0.06
CA ALA A 191 -4.82 6.77 1.10
C ALA A 191 -5.22 7.49 2.41
N LYS A 192 -5.40 6.73 3.50
CA LYS A 192 -5.69 7.23 4.86
C LYS A 192 -4.41 7.60 5.60
N VAL A 193 -3.70 8.57 5.05
CA VAL A 193 -2.42 9.10 5.56
C VAL A 193 -2.57 10.59 5.82
N SER A 194 -1.83 11.14 6.79
CA SER A 194 -1.89 12.56 7.13
C SER A 194 -1.50 13.46 5.94
N THR A 195 -2.09 14.66 5.86
CA THR A 195 -1.79 15.62 4.78
C THR A 195 -0.31 15.98 4.72
N LYS A 196 0.34 16.11 5.89
CA LYS A 196 1.79 16.37 6.00
C LYS A 196 2.60 15.25 5.33
N ALA A 197 2.33 13.99 5.67
CA ALA A 197 3.03 12.85 5.10
C ALA A 197 2.76 12.70 3.60
N LYS A 198 1.51 12.89 3.15
CA LYS A 198 1.19 12.94 1.71
C LYS A 198 2.01 14.02 0.99
N GLY A 199 2.08 15.22 1.55
CA GLY A 199 2.87 16.33 0.99
C GLY A 199 4.35 15.97 0.83
N GLN A 200 4.96 15.39 1.88
CA GLN A 200 6.37 14.98 1.83
C GLN A 200 6.62 13.89 0.77
N LEU A 201 5.77 12.87 0.73
CA LEU A 201 5.91 11.77 -0.25
C LEU A 201 5.69 12.24 -1.69
N LEU A 202 4.81 13.23 -1.91
CA LEU A 202 4.61 13.86 -3.21
C LEU A 202 5.82 14.72 -3.62
N LEU A 203 6.51 15.36 -2.68
CA LEU A 203 7.78 16.06 -2.95
C LEU A 203 8.91 15.09 -3.32
N ASP A 204 8.99 13.95 -2.63
CA ASP A 204 9.95 12.89 -2.96
C ASP A 204 9.71 12.37 -4.38
N LEU A 205 8.45 12.10 -4.73
CA LEU A 205 8.06 11.68 -6.08
C LEU A 205 8.37 12.77 -7.13
N HIS A 206 8.07 14.03 -6.83
CA HIS A 206 8.40 15.18 -7.70
C HIS A 206 9.89 15.27 -8.01
N THR A 207 10.74 15.03 -7.01
CA THR A 207 12.20 15.04 -7.16
C THR A 207 12.65 13.98 -8.17
N ARG A 208 12.05 12.78 -8.13
CA ARG A 208 12.35 11.71 -9.10
C ARG A 208 11.82 12.00 -10.50
N LEU A 209 10.70 12.72 -10.57
CA LEU A 209 10.08 13.12 -11.83
C LEU A 209 10.89 14.19 -12.59
N GLN A 210 11.88 14.85 -11.97
CA GLN A 210 12.64 15.91 -12.64
C GLN A 210 13.35 15.44 -13.93
N ASN A 211 13.78 14.18 -13.96
CA ASN A 211 14.47 13.59 -15.11
C ASN A 211 13.53 12.92 -16.12
N GLN A 212 12.22 13.05 -15.94
CA GLN A 212 11.23 12.46 -16.85
C GLN A 212 10.93 13.34 -18.05
N PRO A 213 10.39 12.76 -19.14
CA PRO A 213 9.84 13.50 -20.26
C PRO A 213 8.84 14.60 -19.84
N GLU A 214 8.81 15.69 -20.60
CA GLU A 214 8.03 16.89 -20.25
C GLU A 214 6.52 16.62 -20.14
N ASN A 215 5.98 15.71 -20.95
CA ASN A 215 4.58 15.28 -20.86
C ASN A 215 4.25 14.59 -19.54
N VAL A 216 5.14 13.77 -18.98
CA VAL A 216 4.96 13.11 -17.68
C VAL A 216 4.96 14.13 -16.54
N LYS A 217 5.91 15.08 -16.58
CA LYS A 217 6.00 16.16 -15.59
C LYS A 217 4.76 17.05 -15.61
N ARG A 218 4.29 17.46 -16.79
CA ARG A 218 3.06 18.25 -16.97
C ARG A 218 1.84 17.54 -16.41
N LEU A 219 1.67 16.26 -16.72
CA LEU A 219 0.58 15.46 -16.18
C LEU A 219 0.62 15.41 -14.65
N PHE A 220 1.80 15.21 -14.07
CA PHE A 220 1.96 15.21 -12.62
C PHE A 220 1.56 16.54 -11.99
N TYR A 221 2.00 17.66 -12.56
CA TYR A 221 1.62 18.99 -12.07
C TYR A 221 0.12 19.26 -12.22
N HIS A 222 -0.49 18.84 -13.33
CA HIS A 222 -1.93 18.95 -13.54
C HIS A 222 -2.71 18.19 -12.45
N GLU A 223 -2.36 16.93 -12.21
CA GLU A 223 -3.01 16.12 -11.18
C GLU A 223 -2.78 16.65 -9.76
N LEU A 224 -1.60 17.20 -9.47
CA LEU A 224 -1.32 17.88 -8.21
C LEU A 224 -2.24 19.08 -8.00
N GLN A 225 -2.45 19.89 -9.04
CA GLN A 225 -3.32 21.06 -8.98
C GLN A 225 -4.80 20.67 -8.80
N GLN A 226 -5.26 19.63 -9.50
CA GLN A 226 -6.66 19.17 -9.39
C GLN A 226 -6.96 18.56 -8.02
N ASN A 227 -6.10 17.68 -7.53
CA ASN A 227 -6.43 16.82 -6.39
C ASN A 227 -5.80 17.27 -5.05
N PHE A 228 -4.75 18.10 -5.10
CA PHE A 228 -3.94 18.44 -3.93
C PHE A 228 -3.63 19.94 -3.77
N SER A 229 -4.37 20.81 -4.45
CA SER A 229 -4.19 22.28 -4.37
C SER A 229 -4.34 22.87 -2.97
N THR A 230 -4.91 22.15 -2.01
CA THR A 230 -5.04 22.59 -0.62
C THR A 230 -3.76 22.39 0.21
N ILE A 231 -2.80 21.58 -0.27
CA ILE A 231 -1.55 21.29 0.44
C ILE A 231 -0.53 22.40 0.15
N GLN A 232 -0.07 23.11 1.19
CA GLN A 232 0.78 24.30 1.01
C GLN A 232 2.15 23.98 0.43
N GLU A 233 2.72 22.84 0.83
CA GLU A 233 4.01 22.34 0.36
C GLU A 233 4.00 22.11 -1.15
N ILE A 234 2.87 21.65 -1.69
CA ILE A 234 2.69 21.31 -3.10
C ILE A 234 2.57 22.57 -3.96
N LYS A 235 1.94 23.64 -3.45
CA LYS A 235 1.87 24.92 -4.16
C LYS A 235 3.24 25.48 -4.52
N LYS A 236 4.28 25.16 -3.75
CA LYS A 236 5.65 25.64 -3.96
C LYS A 236 6.37 24.94 -5.12
N ILE A 237 5.94 23.73 -5.50
CA ILE A 237 6.61 22.95 -6.56
C ILE A 237 5.89 23.01 -7.90
N ILE A 238 4.63 23.46 -7.95
CA ILE A 238 3.91 23.68 -9.21
C ILE A 238 4.52 24.90 -9.91
N PRO A 239 5.06 24.79 -11.14
CA PRO A 239 5.63 25.92 -11.85
C PRO A 239 4.64 27.07 -12.02
N ALA A 240 5.10 28.31 -11.89
CA ALA A 240 4.26 29.51 -12.01
C ALA A 240 3.50 29.57 -13.36
N SER A 241 4.09 29.04 -14.43
CA SER A 241 3.45 28.93 -15.75
C SER A 241 2.24 27.99 -15.79
N MET A 242 2.16 27.00 -14.89
CA MET A 242 1.04 26.05 -14.78
C MET A 242 0.02 26.46 -13.72
N GLN A 243 0.40 27.32 -12.77
CA GLN A 243 -0.54 27.89 -11.79
C GLN A 243 -1.66 28.71 -12.46
N THR A 244 -1.45 29.12 -13.72
CA THR A 244 -2.40 29.86 -14.57
C THR A 244 -3.08 29.03 -15.65
N GLU A 245 -3.00 27.69 -15.65
CA GLU A 245 -3.66 26.84 -16.66
C GLU A 245 -5.20 26.75 -16.48
N LYS A 246 -5.86 27.88 -16.76
CA LYS A 246 -7.10 27.94 -17.50
C LYS A 246 -6.83 28.76 -18.75
N ASP A 247 -5.92 28.30 -19.60
CA ASP A 247 -5.78 28.87 -20.94
C ASP A 247 -6.65 28.05 -21.91
N PRO A 248 -7.90 28.46 -22.16
CA PRO A 248 -8.84 27.69 -22.97
C PRO A 248 -8.33 27.44 -24.40
N GLU A 249 -7.45 28.28 -24.93
CA GLU A 249 -6.89 28.11 -26.28
C GLU A 249 -5.99 26.87 -26.39
N MET A 250 -5.21 26.56 -25.34
CA MET A 250 -4.34 25.38 -25.33
C MET A 250 -5.13 24.08 -25.13
N GLN A 251 -6.21 24.11 -24.36
CA GLN A 251 -7.14 22.97 -24.23
C GLN A 251 -7.86 22.69 -25.55
N VAL A 252 -8.24 23.73 -26.29
CA VAL A 252 -8.83 23.59 -27.62
C VAL A 252 -7.83 22.95 -28.59
N GLN A 253 -6.58 23.40 -28.61
CA GLN A 253 -5.54 22.80 -29.47
C GLN A 253 -5.23 21.34 -29.12
N GLN A 254 -5.16 21.00 -27.83
CA GLN A 254 -4.96 19.62 -27.39
C GLN A 254 -6.16 18.72 -27.75
N GLU A 255 -7.39 19.24 -27.63
CA GLU A 255 -8.59 18.50 -28.03
C GLU A 255 -8.64 18.32 -29.55
N GLU A 256 -8.26 19.33 -30.35
CA GLU A 256 -8.19 19.22 -31.81
C GLU A 256 -7.19 18.16 -32.27
N GLN A 257 -5.99 18.14 -31.66
CA GLN A 257 -4.98 17.12 -31.94
C GLN A 257 -5.44 15.72 -31.52
N ALA A 258 -6.03 15.60 -30.33
CA ALA A 258 -6.58 14.35 -29.85
C ALA A 258 -7.74 13.85 -30.74
N GLN A 259 -8.60 14.76 -31.19
CA GLN A 259 -9.71 14.44 -32.08
C GLN A 259 -9.19 13.94 -33.44
N ALA A 260 -8.12 14.54 -33.99
CA ALA A 260 -7.48 14.07 -35.21
C ALA A 260 -6.93 12.64 -35.07
N ILE A 261 -6.25 12.32 -33.95
CA ILE A 261 -5.74 10.96 -33.70
C ILE A 261 -6.90 9.97 -33.51
N LEU A 262 -7.99 10.38 -32.85
CA LEU A 262 -9.18 9.55 -32.69
C LEU A 262 -9.81 9.21 -34.04
N GLU A 263 -9.85 10.16 -34.97
CA GLU A 263 -10.33 9.97 -36.33
C GLU A 263 -9.39 9.04 -37.13
N GLN A 264 -8.07 9.19 -37.00
CA GLN A 264 -7.10 8.27 -37.61
C GLN A 264 -7.27 6.83 -37.11
N ALA A 265 -7.57 6.64 -35.82
CA ALA A 265 -7.90 5.32 -35.28
C ALA A 265 -9.16 4.74 -35.94
N GLN A 266 -10.20 5.56 -36.14
CA GLN A 266 -11.43 5.13 -36.82
C GLN A 266 -11.21 4.81 -38.31
N VAL A 267 -10.38 5.59 -39.00
CA VAL A 267 -10.01 5.31 -40.40
C VAL A 267 -9.24 3.99 -40.49
N SER A 268 -8.30 3.74 -39.58
CA SER A 268 -7.54 2.49 -39.52
C SER A 268 -8.47 1.29 -39.33
N LEU A 269 -9.46 1.39 -38.44
CA LEU A 269 -10.50 0.36 -38.27
C LEU A 269 -11.30 0.12 -39.56
N LYS A 270 -11.72 1.18 -40.26
CA LYS A 270 -12.44 1.06 -41.54
C LYS A 270 -11.59 0.36 -42.60
N ASN A 271 -10.29 0.60 -42.60
CA ASN A 271 -9.32 -0.06 -43.47
C ASN A 271 -8.94 -1.47 -43.02
N LYS A 272 -9.54 -1.97 -41.92
CA LYS A 272 -9.21 -3.26 -41.28
C LYS A 272 -7.78 -3.35 -40.75
N ASP A 273 -7.09 -2.22 -40.58
CA ASP A 273 -5.78 -2.16 -39.93
C ASP A 273 -5.94 -2.00 -38.41
N LYS A 274 -6.06 -3.15 -37.74
CA LYS A 274 -6.30 -3.24 -36.30
C LYS A 274 -5.09 -2.80 -35.48
N GLN A 275 -3.89 -3.11 -35.94
CA GLN A 275 -2.66 -2.76 -35.22
C GLN A 275 -2.44 -1.25 -35.23
N GLN A 276 -2.67 -0.60 -36.37
CA GLN A 276 -2.58 0.85 -36.48
C GLN A 276 -3.66 1.55 -35.66
N ALA A 277 -4.90 1.04 -35.65
CA ALA A 277 -5.95 1.60 -34.78
C ALA A 277 -5.58 1.52 -33.29
N LEU A 278 -5.02 0.40 -32.84
CA LEU A 278 -4.52 0.23 -31.48
C LEU A 278 -3.37 1.21 -31.16
N ALA A 279 -2.44 1.42 -32.10
CA ALA A 279 -1.35 2.38 -31.94
C ALA A 279 -1.86 3.82 -31.74
N HIS A 280 -2.84 4.26 -32.54
CA HIS A 280 -3.44 5.59 -32.38
C HIS A 280 -4.19 5.75 -31.05
N TRP A 281 -4.88 4.72 -30.57
CA TRP A 281 -5.48 4.78 -29.24
C TRP A 281 -4.43 4.80 -28.12
N GLN A 282 -3.34 4.05 -28.24
CA GLN A 282 -2.22 4.12 -27.29
C GLN A 282 -1.62 5.53 -27.24
N GLU A 283 -1.46 6.17 -28.39
CA GLU A 283 -1.00 7.56 -28.49
C GLU A 283 -1.95 8.50 -27.73
N LEU A 284 -3.27 8.34 -27.91
CA LEU A 284 -4.28 9.10 -27.15
C LEU A 284 -4.22 8.87 -25.64
N PHE A 285 -3.99 7.63 -25.22
CA PHE A 285 -3.86 7.29 -23.81
C PHE A 285 -2.58 7.84 -23.20
N HIS A 286 -1.51 7.97 -23.99
CA HIS A 286 -0.21 8.45 -23.53
C HIS A 286 -0.12 9.98 -23.52
N TYR A 287 -0.59 10.65 -24.56
CA TYR A 287 -0.35 12.09 -24.77
C TYR A 287 -1.55 12.97 -24.41
N TYR A 288 -2.78 12.44 -24.39
CA TYR A 288 -3.99 13.27 -24.27
C TYR A 288 -5.00 12.80 -23.20
N PRO A 289 -4.59 12.41 -21.98
CA PRO A 289 -5.44 11.73 -20.99
C PRO A 289 -6.68 12.50 -20.52
N HIS A 290 -6.71 13.83 -20.66
CA HIS A 290 -7.81 14.68 -20.15
C HIS A 290 -8.79 15.16 -21.23
N THR A 291 -8.59 14.75 -22.48
CA THR A 291 -9.44 15.16 -23.61
C THR A 291 -10.76 14.38 -23.62
N GLN A 292 -11.81 14.96 -24.22
CA GLN A 292 -13.03 14.19 -24.51
C GLN A 292 -12.72 13.06 -25.50
N SER A 293 -11.81 13.32 -26.43
CA SER A 293 -11.29 12.32 -27.38
C SER A 293 -10.68 11.11 -26.70
N HIS A 294 -9.94 11.28 -25.59
CA HIS A 294 -9.45 10.16 -24.77
C HIS A 294 -10.60 9.34 -24.16
N LYS A 295 -11.60 9.99 -23.58
CA LYS A 295 -12.78 9.29 -23.01
C LYS A 295 -13.52 8.48 -24.08
N LYS A 296 -13.66 9.04 -25.28
CA LYS A 296 -14.25 8.33 -26.44
C LYS A 296 -13.35 7.18 -26.90
N ALA A 297 -12.03 7.36 -26.93
CA ALA A 297 -11.08 6.30 -27.27
C ALA A 297 -11.19 5.11 -26.31
N LEU A 298 -11.34 5.35 -25.00
CA LEU A 298 -11.59 4.30 -24.01
C LEU A 298 -12.87 3.50 -24.31
N GLN A 299 -13.95 4.17 -24.72
CA GLN A 299 -15.19 3.49 -25.08
C GLN A 299 -15.07 2.71 -26.39
N ASN A 300 -14.40 3.29 -27.38
CA ASN A 300 -14.19 2.68 -28.69
C ASN A 300 -13.33 1.43 -28.59
N ILE A 301 -12.22 1.47 -27.85
CA ILE A 301 -11.36 0.30 -27.69
C ILE A 301 -12.07 -0.83 -26.95
N ARG A 302 -12.88 -0.55 -25.93
CA ARG A 302 -13.69 -1.58 -25.26
C ARG A 302 -14.65 -2.26 -26.24
N THR A 303 -15.31 -1.46 -27.07
CA THR A 303 -16.24 -1.97 -28.09
C THR A 303 -15.51 -2.80 -29.14
N PHE A 304 -14.35 -2.32 -29.58
CA PHE A 304 -13.47 -3.04 -30.50
C PHE A 304 -13.03 -4.39 -29.93
N LEU A 305 -12.46 -4.42 -28.72
CA LEU A 305 -12.02 -5.66 -28.08
C LEU A 305 -13.19 -6.63 -27.93
N ARG A 306 -14.36 -6.17 -27.47
CA ARG A 306 -15.55 -7.03 -27.36
C ARG A 306 -15.99 -7.62 -28.70
N ASN A 307 -15.97 -6.83 -29.77
CA ASN A 307 -16.36 -7.28 -31.10
C ASN A 307 -15.35 -8.26 -31.71
N GLU A 308 -14.06 -7.96 -31.58
CA GLU A 308 -12.98 -8.83 -32.04
C GLU A 308 -13.00 -10.17 -31.31
N PHE A 309 -13.22 -10.15 -30.00
CA PHE A 309 -13.19 -11.34 -29.17
C PHE A 309 -14.51 -12.10 -29.11
N ALA A 310 -15.63 -11.48 -29.50
CA ALA A 310 -16.90 -12.18 -29.71
C ALA A 310 -16.80 -13.22 -30.85
N ASN A 311 -15.99 -12.95 -31.86
CA ASN A 311 -15.96 -13.72 -33.11
C ASN A 311 -14.83 -14.75 -33.20
N GLN A 312 -14.05 -14.97 -32.13
CA GLN A 312 -12.88 -15.87 -32.05
C GLN A 312 -11.98 -15.81 -33.30
N THR A 313 -11.02 -14.89 -33.27
CA THR A 313 -9.81 -14.99 -34.09
C THR A 313 -8.64 -14.93 -33.12
N ASP A 314 -7.63 -15.76 -33.35
CA ASP A 314 -6.36 -15.79 -32.64
C ASP A 314 -5.91 -14.39 -32.14
N VAL A 315 -5.61 -14.28 -30.84
CA VAL A 315 -5.26 -13.03 -30.15
C VAL A 315 -3.78 -12.69 -30.32
N ASN A 316 -2.96 -13.69 -30.69
CA ASN A 316 -1.52 -13.55 -30.85
C ASN A 316 -1.08 -12.38 -31.75
N PRO A 317 -1.75 -12.07 -32.88
CA PRO A 317 -1.34 -10.98 -33.77
C PRO A 317 -1.42 -9.58 -33.15
N ILE A 318 -2.22 -9.40 -32.09
CA ILE A 318 -2.40 -8.10 -31.43
C ILE A 318 -1.87 -8.08 -30.00
N LEU A 319 -1.34 -9.20 -29.48
CA LEU A 319 -0.91 -9.34 -28.09
C LEU A 319 0.13 -8.29 -27.67
N GLU A 320 1.13 -8.03 -28.52
CA GLU A 320 2.14 -6.98 -28.26
C GLU A 320 1.53 -5.57 -28.21
N SER A 321 0.50 -5.32 -29.01
CA SER A 321 -0.26 -4.06 -28.95
C SER A 321 -1.13 -4.00 -27.69
N LEU A 322 -1.64 -5.12 -27.18
CA LEU A 322 -2.44 -5.12 -25.96
C LEU A 322 -1.60 -4.74 -24.73
N LYS A 323 -0.34 -5.15 -24.64
CA LYS A 323 0.56 -4.86 -23.50
C LYS A 323 0.72 -3.37 -23.18
N LYS A 324 0.49 -2.49 -24.15
CA LYS A 324 0.62 -1.03 -24.02
C LYS A 324 -0.70 -0.35 -23.66
N LEU A 325 -1.79 -1.11 -23.48
CA LEU A 325 -3.07 -0.56 -23.10
C LEU A 325 -3.15 -0.25 -21.61
N PRO A 326 -3.97 0.74 -21.21
CA PRO A 326 -4.19 1.03 -19.81
C PRO A 326 -4.68 -0.22 -19.05
N PRO A 327 -4.16 -0.50 -17.84
CA PRO A 327 -4.53 -1.66 -17.06
C PRO A 327 -6.00 -1.68 -16.67
N GLU A 328 -6.70 -0.55 -16.57
CA GLU A 328 -8.16 -0.59 -16.42
C GLU A 328 -8.82 -1.29 -17.59
N ILE A 329 -8.34 -1.09 -18.82
CA ILE A 329 -8.89 -1.73 -20.02
C ILE A 329 -8.55 -3.21 -19.99
N LEU A 330 -7.27 -3.55 -19.83
CA LEU A 330 -6.81 -4.94 -19.81
C LEU A 330 -7.54 -5.76 -18.75
N TYR A 331 -7.64 -5.23 -17.52
CA TYR A 331 -8.30 -5.94 -16.43
C TYR A 331 -9.82 -5.99 -16.58
N SER A 332 -10.49 -4.86 -16.89
CA SER A 332 -11.95 -4.83 -16.98
C SER A 332 -12.49 -5.65 -18.15
N GLU A 333 -11.83 -5.57 -19.31
CA GLU A 333 -12.23 -6.36 -20.48
C GLU A 333 -11.80 -7.82 -20.33
N GLY A 334 -10.63 -8.11 -19.72
CA GLY A 334 -10.25 -9.46 -19.34
C GLY A 334 -11.31 -10.11 -18.43
N ARG A 335 -11.82 -9.37 -17.43
CA ARG A 335 -12.85 -9.87 -16.52
C ARG A 335 -14.22 -10.03 -17.20
N TYR A 336 -14.56 -9.13 -18.11
CA TYR A 336 -15.77 -9.29 -18.95
C TYR A 336 -15.70 -10.59 -19.76
N LEU A 337 -14.56 -10.86 -20.42
CA LEU A 337 -14.37 -12.05 -21.25
C LEU A 337 -14.31 -13.34 -20.42
N TRP A 338 -13.68 -13.29 -19.24
CA TRP A 338 -13.67 -14.42 -18.32
C TRP A 338 -15.09 -14.78 -17.86
N ASN A 339 -15.89 -13.78 -17.50
CA ASN A 339 -17.30 -13.97 -17.15
C ASN A 339 -18.13 -14.51 -18.34
N ALA A 340 -17.74 -14.19 -19.57
CA ALA A 340 -18.32 -14.72 -20.80
C ALA A 340 -17.74 -16.10 -21.21
N GLN A 341 -16.95 -16.74 -20.35
CA GLN A 341 -16.27 -18.03 -20.58
C GLN A 341 -15.32 -18.04 -21.79
N LYS A 342 -14.80 -16.88 -22.19
CA LYS A 342 -13.77 -16.73 -23.22
C LYS A 342 -12.38 -16.78 -22.58
N ASN A 343 -12.06 -17.91 -21.95
CA ASN A 343 -10.90 -18.05 -21.06
C ASN A 343 -9.55 -17.80 -21.74
N GLU A 344 -9.35 -18.24 -22.98
CA GLU A 344 -8.09 -18.03 -23.72
C GLU A 344 -7.79 -16.54 -23.93
N THR A 345 -8.81 -15.80 -24.35
CA THR A 345 -8.69 -14.35 -24.59
C THR A 345 -8.59 -13.56 -23.30
N ALA A 346 -9.35 -13.96 -22.28
CA ALA A 346 -9.25 -13.37 -20.96
C ALA A 346 -7.83 -13.55 -20.39
N LEU A 347 -7.25 -14.75 -20.53
CA LEU A 347 -5.89 -15.04 -20.12
C LEU A 347 -4.88 -14.15 -20.84
N ALA A 348 -4.99 -13.99 -22.16
CA ALA A 348 -4.09 -13.10 -22.92
C ALA A 348 -4.10 -11.65 -22.40
N LEU A 349 -5.26 -11.10 -22.05
CA LEU A 349 -5.37 -9.76 -21.46
C LEU A 349 -4.80 -9.70 -20.04
N PHE A 350 -5.03 -10.71 -19.22
CA PHE A 350 -4.48 -10.77 -17.86
C PHE A 350 -2.97 -11.00 -17.85
N GLU A 351 -2.42 -11.77 -18.79
CA GLU A 351 -0.97 -11.95 -18.94
C GLU A 351 -0.32 -10.67 -19.46
N ALA A 352 -0.92 -10.00 -20.44
CA ALA A 352 -0.48 -8.67 -20.87
C ALA A 352 -0.50 -7.68 -19.69
N PHE A 353 -1.53 -7.73 -18.85
CA PHE A 353 -1.62 -6.93 -17.63
C PHE A 353 -0.46 -7.24 -16.66
N VAL A 354 -0.26 -8.51 -16.31
CA VAL A 354 0.76 -8.90 -15.31
C VAL A 354 2.17 -8.64 -15.84
N GLN A 355 2.42 -8.82 -17.13
CA GLN A 355 3.73 -8.51 -17.73
C GLN A 355 4.03 -7.01 -17.70
N SER A 356 3.04 -6.16 -17.94
CA SER A 356 3.24 -4.71 -17.97
C SER A 356 3.19 -4.05 -16.59
N TYR A 357 2.46 -4.64 -15.63
CA TYR A 357 2.12 -3.96 -14.37
C TYR A 357 2.41 -4.76 -13.10
N SER A 358 2.81 -6.03 -13.19
CA SER A 358 3.11 -6.86 -12.01
C SER A 358 1.93 -6.87 -11.02
N TYR A 359 2.07 -6.21 -9.86
CA TYR A 359 1.04 -6.00 -8.87
C TYR A 359 0.40 -4.62 -9.04
N HIS A 360 -0.93 -4.58 -8.96
CA HIS A 360 -1.68 -3.37 -9.25
C HIS A 360 -3.00 -3.30 -8.47
N THR A 361 -3.25 -2.15 -7.82
CA THR A 361 -4.37 -1.95 -6.87
C THR A 361 -5.76 -2.16 -7.47
N LYS A 362 -5.97 -1.79 -8.74
CA LYS A 362 -7.25 -2.03 -9.46
C LYS A 362 -7.49 -3.50 -9.84
N ALA A 363 -6.48 -4.37 -9.70
CA ALA A 363 -6.55 -5.77 -10.10
C ALA A 363 -5.93 -6.70 -9.03
N PRO A 364 -6.37 -6.61 -7.75
CA PRO A 364 -5.71 -7.31 -6.64
C PRO A 364 -5.77 -8.84 -6.79
N ASN A 365 -6.75 -9.33 -7.56
CA ASN A 365 -7.01 -10.75 -7.73
C ASN A 365 -6.59 -11.26 -9.12
N VAL A 366 -5.82 -10.50 -9.91
CA VAL A 366 -5.48 -10.92 -11.29
C VAL A 366 -4.72 -12.24 -11.32
N HIS A 367 -3.78 -12.45 -10.39
CA HIS A 367 -3.04 -13.71 -10.27
C HIS A 367 -3.96 -14.88 -9.92
N TYR A 368 -4.90 -14.68 -8.99
CA TYR A 368 -5.93 -15.67 -8.66
C TYR A 368 -6.81 -16.03 -9.87
N ILE A 369 -7.21 -15.04 -10.67
CA ILE A 369 -8.04 -15.27 -11.86
C ILE A 369 -7.26 -16.08 -12.92
N ILE A 370 -6.01 -15.70 -13.18
CA ILE A 370 -5.13 -16.46 -14.09
C ILE A 370 -4.97 -17.90 -13.60
N ALA A 371 -4.70 -18.09 -12.30
CA ALA A 371 -4.61 -19.42 -11.70
C ALA A 371 -5.89 -20.25 -11.91
N SER A 372 -7.06 -19.62 -11.71
CA SER A 372 -8.37 -20.26 -11.90
C SER A 372 -8.63 -20.65 -13.35
N ILE A 373 -8.15 -19.85 -14.32
CA ILE A 373 -8.23 -20.19 -15.75
C ILE A 373 -7.38 -21.44 -16.04
N TYR A 374 -6.13 -21.46 -15.57
CA TYR A 374 -5.25 -22.62 -15.74
C TYR A 374 -5.80 -23.89 -15.06
N GLU A 375 -6.39 -23.75 -13.87
CA GLU A 375 -7.06 -24.85 -13.16
C GLU A 375 -8.23 -25.41 -14.00
N SER A 376 -9.03 -24.55 -14.63
CA SER A 376 -10.14 -24.97 -15.50
C SER A 376 -9.70 -25.78 -16.72
N TRP A 377 -8.42 -25.70 -17.09
CA TRP A 377 -7.79 -26.47 -18.17
C TRP A 377 -6.98 -27.66 -17.67
N ASN A 378 -7.07 -28.01 -16.38
CA ASN A 378 -6.28 -29.05 -15.72
C ASN A 378 -4.76 -28.80 -15.78
N GLN A 379 -4.35 -27.53 -15.92
CA GLN A 379 -2.95 -27.09 -15.92
C GLN A 379 -2.52 -26.72 -14.49
N PHE A 380 -2.52 -27.71 -13.60
CA PHE A 380 -2.34 -27.50 -12.16
C PHE A 380 -0.97 -26.93 -11.78
N ASP A 381 0.09 -27.28 -12.51
CA ASP A 381 1.43 -26.75 -12.28
C ASP A 381 1.49 -25.24 -12.55
N GLN A 382 0.90 -24.78 -13.66
CA GLN A 382 0.75 -23.36 -13.97
C GLN A 382 -0.13 -22.65 -12.93
N ALA A 383 -1.28 -23.24 -12.58
CA ALA A 383 -2.19 -22.66 -11.60
C ALA A 383 -1.49 -22.43 -10.25
N LEU A 384 -0.70 -23.41 -9.77
CA LEU A 384 0.04 -23.31 -8.52
C LEU A 384 1.10 -22.20 -8.55
N LEU A 385 1.75 -21.94 -9.68
CA LEU A 385 2.71 -20.83 -9.82
C LEU A 385 2.04 -19.48 -9.62
N TYR A 386 0.81 -19.31 -10.11
CA TYR A 386 0.06 -18.06 -9.96
C TYR A 386 -0.58 -17.91 -8.59
N TYR A 387 -1.05 -18.99 -7.93
CA TYR A 387 -1.56 -18.91 -6.56
C TYR A 387 -0.51 -18.52 -5.50
N LYS A 388 0.77 -18.75 -5.80
CA LYS A 388 1.88 -18.38 -4.90
C LYS A 388 2.28 -16.90 -5.00
N LYS A 389 1.82 -16.20 -6.05
CA LYS A 389 2.02 -14.77 -6.26
C LYS A 389 0.84 -14.00 -5.69
#